data_AF-A0A317HKF7-F1
#
_entry.id   AF-A0A317HKF7-F1
#
_cell.length_a   1.000
_cell.length_b   1.000
_cell.length_c   1.000
_cell.angle_alpha   90.00
_cell.angle_beta   90.00
_cell.angle_gamma   90.00
#
_symmetry.space_group_name_H-M   'P 1'
#
loop_
_entity.id
_entity.type
_entity.pdbx_description
1 polymer ?
#
loop_
_entity_poly.entity_id
_entity_poly.type
_entity_poly.pdbx_seq_one_letter_code
_entity_poly.pdbx_strand_id
1 'polypeptide(L)'
;MLFAVAATFAPNVVANEKPTPEFQDLMKSNGMTAAALRMHIMAKEYDGIGMDAATLRGNFAKIEAFWAAKKVNDAVEFAKTGAKGAADLESAAKAKNDEGIAAASKATTSACGGCHMAHREQLPDKTYEIK
;
A
#
# COMPACT_ATOMS: atom_id res chain seq x y z
N MET A 1 23.83 47.43 23.01
CA MET A 1 22.75 46.89 22.15
C MET A 1 23.07 45.43 21.88
N LEU A 2 22.43 44.50 22.59
CA LEU A 2 22.47 43.07 22.27
C LEU A 2 21.17 42.75 21.52
N PHE A 3 21.27 42.37 20.25
CA PHE A 3 20.14 41.77 19.53
C PHE A 3 20.23 40.25 19.69
N ALA A 4 19.33 39.69 20.50
CA ALA A 4 19.08 38.26 20.51
C ALA A 4 18.14 37.93 19.35
N VAL A 5 18.64 37.19 18.35
CA VAL A 5 17.81 36.64 17.27
C VAL A 5 17.21 35.33 17.78
N ALA A 6 15.94 35.37 18.17
CA ALA A 6 15.16 34.18 18.44
C ALA A 6 14.72 33.57 17.10
N ALA A 7 15.36 32.48 16.69
CA ALA A 7 14.89 31.68 15.56
C ALA A 7 13.65 30.88 15.98
N THR A 8 12.47 31.34 15.57
CA THR A 8 11.23 30.58 15.73
C THR A 8 11.23 29.41 14.74
N PHE A 9 11.50 28.21 15.22
CA PHE A 9 11.13 26.97 14.52
C PHE A 9 9.61 26.87 14.54
N ALA A 10 8.95 27.26 13.45
CA ALA A 10 7.56 26.91 13.22
C ALA A 10 7.51 25.42 12.85
N PRO A 11 6.79 24.55 13.59
CA PRO A 11 6.56 23.19 13.14
C PRO A 11 5.74 23.25 11.84
N ASN A 12 6.27 22.66 10.77
CA ASN A 12 5.52 22.42 9.55
C ASN A 12 4.43 21.39 9.86
N VAL A 13 3.26 21.86 10.28
CA VAL A 13 2.04 21.06 10.26
C VAL A 13 1.73 20.83 8.78
N VAL A 14 2.17 19.70 8.24
CA VAL A 14 1.63 19.23 6.96
C VAL A 14 0.16 18.93 7.25
N ALA A 15 -0.73 19.76 6.72
CA ALA A 15 -2.15 19.51 6.84
C ALA A 15 -2.44 18.18 6.14
N ASN A 16 -3.21 17.32 6.81
CA ASN A 16 -3.69 16.09 6.19
C ASN A 16 -4.39 16.41 4.87
N GLU A 17 -4.16 15.58 3.87
CA GLU A 17 -4.73 15.70 2.54
C GLU A 17 -5.89 14.72 2.39
N LYS A 18 -7.04 15.24 1.97
CA LYS A 18 -8.15 14.40 1.54
C LYS A 18 -7.75 13.65 0.25
N PRO A 19 -7.66 12.30 0.26
CA PRO A 19 -7.32 11.54 -0.94
C PRO A 19 -8.38 11.75 -2.02
N THR A 20 -7.96 11.78 -3.28
CA THR A 20 -8.89 11.88 -4.40
C THR A 20 -9.83 10.66 -4.42
N PRO A 21 -11.06 10.78 -4.97
CA PRO A 21 -11.97 9.65 -5.10
C PRO A 21 -11.32 8.45 -5.81
N GLU A 22 -10.50 8.71 -6.83
CA GLU A 22 -9.81 7.67 -7.61
C GLU A 22 -8.79 6.92 -6.75
N PHE A 23 -8.04 7.63 -5.90
CA PHE A 23 -7.10 6.99 -4.98
C PHE A 23 -7.83 6.18 -3.91
N GLN A 24 -8.97 6.68 -3.40
CA GLN A 24 -9.80 5.93 -2.46
C GLN A 24 -10.35 4.65 -3.08
N ASP A 25 -10.84 4.71 -4.32
CA ASP A 25 -11.36 3.55 -5.02
C ASP A 25 -10.27 2.52 -5.35
N LEU A 26 -9.06 3.00 -5.64
CA LEU A 26 -7.87 2.14 -5.76
C LEU A 26 -7.56 1.40 -4.45
N MET A 27 -7.61 2.08 -3.29
CA MET A 27 -7.42 1.46 -1.99
C MET A 27 -8.54 0.46 -1.65
N LYS A 28 -9.79 0.77 -1.98
CA LYS A 28 -10.92 -0.16 -1.79
C LYS A 28 -10.76 -1.41 -2.66
N SER A 29 -10.35 -1.24 -3.93
CA SER A 29 -10.04 -2.34 -4.83
C SER A 29 -8.96 -3.24 -4.23
N ASN A 30 -7.86 -2.69 -3.70
CA ASN A 30 -6.85 -3.46 -2.99
C ASN A 30 -7.41 -4.23 -1.79
N GLY A 31 -8.27 -3.59 -0.98
CA GLY A 31 -8.91 -4.26 0.15
C GLY A 31 -9.78 -5.45 -0.26
N MET A 32 -10.59 -5.30 -1.31
CA MET A 32 -11.42 -6.38 -1.85
C MET A 32 -10.57 -7.51 -2.43
N THR A 33 -9.56 -7.19 -3.24
CA THR A 33 -8.66 -8.19 -3.83
C THR A 33 -7.82 -8.91 -2.79
N ALA A 34 -7.36 -8.23 -1.73
CA ALA A 34 -6.64 -8.88 -0.63
C ALA A 34 -7.54 -9.86 0.15
N ALA A 35 -8.83 -9.53 0.31
CA ALA A 35 -9.80 -10.44 0.91
C ALA A 35 -10.06 -11.67 0.02
N ALA A 36 -10.23 -11.47 -1.29
CA ALA A 36 -10.37 -12.56 -2.26
C ALA A 36 -9.13 -13.46 -2.29
N LEU A 37 -7.93 -12.86 -2.33
CA LEU A 37 -6.65 -13.57 -2.27
C LEU A 37 -6.59 -14.49 -1.06
N ARG A 38 -6.97 -13.99 0.12
CA ARG A 38 -7.00 -14.82 1.34
C ARG A 38 -7.92 -16.03 1.17
N MET A 39 -9.10 -15.86 0.59
CA MET A 39 -10.04 -16.95 0.35
C MET A 39 -9.49 -17.97 -0.65
N HIS A 40 -8.92 -17.53 -1.77
CA HIS A 40 -8.31 -18.42 -2.76
C HIS A 40 -7.09 -19.17 -2.19
N ILE A 41 -6.27 -18.51 -1.35
CA ILE A 41 -5.17 -19.19 -0.62
C ILE A 41 -5.72 -20.29 0.28
N MET A 42 -6.77 -20.02 1.06
CA MET A 42 -7.39 -21.03 1.94
C MET A 42 -7.98 -22.21 1.17
N ALA A 43 -8.57 -21.93 0.00
CA ALA A 43 -9.14 -22.95 -0.88
C ALA A 43 -8.10 -23.65 -1.78
N LYS A 44 -6.83 -23.21 -1.75
CA LYS A 44 -5.77 -23.63 -2.68
C LYS A 44 -6.15 -23.46 -4.16
N GLU A 45 -6.89 -22.40 -4.47
CA GLU A 45 -7.32 -22.04 -5.81
C GLU A 45 -6.21 -21.26 -6.53
N TYR A 46 -5.20 -21.97 -7.03
CA TYR A 46 -4.00 -21.37 -7.61
C TYR A 46 -4.28 -20.37 -8.75
N ASP A 47 -5.27 -20.64 -9.61
CA ASP A 47 -5.65 -19.72 -10.68
C ASP A 47 -6.25 -18.43 -10.11
N GLY A 48 -7.10 -18.54 -9.08
CA GLY A 48 -7.66 -17.40 -8.35
C GLY A 48 -6.58 -16.55 -7.67
N ILE A 49 -5.61 -17.20 -7.02
CA ILE A 49 -4.44 -16.53 -6.43
C ILE A 49 -3.67 -15.74 -7.50
N GLY A 50 -3.45 -16.34 -8.68
CA GLY A 50 -2.79 -15.68 -9.81
C GLY A 50 -3.55 -14.45 -10.32
N MET A 51 -4.87 -14.53 -10.42
CA MET A 51 -5.73 -13.42 -10.85
C MET A 51 -5.74 -12.26 -9.85
N ASP A 52 -5.84 -12.56 -8.56
CA ASP A 52 -5.80 -11.54 -7.51
C ASP A 52 -4.43 -10.87 -7.45
N ALA A 53 -3.36 -11.65 -7.55
CA ALA A 53 -2.01 -11.14 -7.56
C ALA A 53 -1.75 -10.22 -8.76
N ALA A 54 -2.22 -10.57 -9.96
CA ALA A 54 -2.13 -9.69 -11.12
C ALA A 54 -2.89 -8.36 -10.92
N THR A 55 -4.05 -8.42 -10.28
CA THR A 55 -4.84 -7.23 -9.93
C THR A 55 -4.10 -6.34 -8.92
N LEU A 56 -3.57 -6.92 -7.84
CA LEU A 56 -2.76 -6.20 -6.85
C LEU A 56 -1.53 -5.57 -7.48
N ARG A 57 -0.82 -6.28 -8.36
CA ARG A 57 0.35 -5.75 -9.08
C ARG A 57 -0.01 -4.51 -9.90
N GLY A 58 -1.12 -4.57 -10.65
CA GLY A 58 -1.62 -3.43 -11.42
C GLY A 58 -2.00 -2.24 -10.53
N ASN A 59 -2.59 -2.50 -9.36
CA ASN A 59 -2.92 -1.46 -8.41
C ASN A 59 -1.67 -0.85 -7.75
N PHE A 60 -0.68 -1.65 -7.37
CA PHE A 60 0.58 -1.13 -6.82
C PHE A 60 1.33 -0.24 -7.80
N ALA A 61 1.31 -0.53 -9.10
CA ALA A 61 1.88 0.37 -10.10
C ALA A 61 1.20 1.76 -10.12
N LYS A 62 -0.13 1.81 -9.94
CA LYS A 62 -0.88 3.08 -9.82
C LYS A 62 -0.55 3.80 -8.50
N ILE A 63 -0.37 3.07 -7.41
CA ILE A 63 0.02 3.62 -6.10
C ILE A 63 1.43 4.20 -6.17
N GLU A 64 2.36 3.49 -6.81
CA GLU A 64 3.72 3.96 -7.04
C GLU A 64 3.69 5.29 -7.82
N ALA A 65 2.95 5.35 -8.92
CA ALA A 65 2.81 6.56 -9.72
C ALA A 65 2.20 7.74 -8.91
N PHE A 66 1.18 7.46 -8.10
CA PHE A 66 0.57 8.46 -7.21
C PHE A 66 1.61 9.05 -6.25
N TRP A 67 2.36 8.23 -5.53
CA TRP A 67 3.34 8.71 -4.56
C TRP A 67 4.59 9.31 -5.21
N ALA A 68 4.98 8.84 -6.39
CA ALA A 68 6.06 9.42 -7.18
C ALA A 68 5.73 10.85 -7.61
N ALA A 69 4.48 11.11 -8.05
CA ALA A 69 4.02 12.46 -8.39
C ALA A 69 4.04 13.40 -7.17
N LYS A 70 3.81 12.85 -5.97
CA LYS A 70 3.86 13.58 -4.69
C LYS A 70 5.27 13.67 -4.09
N LYS A 71 6.26 13.00 -4.69
CA LYS A 71 7.65 12.94 -4.22
C LYS A 71 7.80 12.37 -2.80
N VAL A 72 6.98 11.38 -2.45
CA VAL A 72 7.01 10.69 -1.16
C VAL A 72 7.73 9.35 -1.34
N ASN A 73 9.04 9.35 -1.14
CA ASN A 73 9.91 8.23 -1.56
C ASN A 73 9.67 6.93 -0.78
N ASP A 74 9.41 7.00 0.51
CA ASP A 74 9.10 5.82 1.32
C ASP A 74 7.78 5.16 0.89
N ALA A 75 6.76 5.94 0.58
CA ALA A 75 5.51 5.43 0.00
C ALA A 75 5.72 4.77 -1.39
N VAL A 76 6.60 5.33 -2.22
CA VAL A 76 7.03 4.71 -3.49
C VAL A 76 7.69 3.34 -3.22
N GLU A 77 8.58 3.24 -2.24
CA GLU A 77 9.25 1.98 -1.91
C GLU A 77 8.28 0.94 -1.30
N PHE A 78 7.29 1.36 -0.53
CA PHE A 78 6.20 0.46 -0.10
C PHE A 78 5.40 -0.06 -1.30
N ALA A 79 5.08 0.81 -2.26
CA ALA A 79 4.35 0.41 -3.47
C ALA A 79 5.14 -0.61 -4.30
N LYS A 80 6.45 -0.38 -4.50
CA LYS A 80 7.35 -1.34 -5.18
C LYS A 80 7.44 -2.67 -4.44
N THR A 81 7.54 -2.63 -3.11
CA THR A 81 7.57 -3.84 -2.29
C THR A 81 6.27 -4.64 -2.44
N GLY A 82 5.13 -3.96 -2.44
CA GLY A 82 3.83 -4.56 -2.71
C GLY A 82 3.73 -5.16 -4.12
N ALA A 83 4.19 -4.43 -5.14
CA ALA A 83 4.22 -4.90 -6.53
C ALA A 83 5.10 -6.15 -6.68
N LYS A 84 6.25 -6.17 -6.02
CA LYS A 84 7.12 -7.35 -5.97
C LYS A 84 6.44 -8.53 -5.28
N GLY A 85 5.81 -8.31 -4.13
CA GLY A 85 5.07 -9.36 -3.43
C GLY A 85 3.94 -9.95 -4.29
N ALA A 86 3.24 -9.11 -5.06
CA ALA A 86 2.23 -9.55 -6.02
C ALA A 86 2.83 -10.36 -7.18
N ALA A 87 3.97 -9.95 -7.74
CA ALA A 87 4.66 -10.73 -8.77
C ALA A 87 5.18 -12.09 -8.25
N ASP A 88 5.66 -12.12 -7.00
CA ASP A 88 6.10 -13.35 -6.33
C ASP A 88 4.89 -14.27 -6.07
N LEU A 89 3.72 -13.73 -5.72
CA LEU A 89 2.46 -14.48 -5.61
C LEU A 89 2.06 -15.13 -6.93
N GLU A 90 2.08 -14.40 -8.05
CA GLU A 90 1.79 -14.97 -9.38
C GLU A 90 2.73 -16.12 -9.73
N SER A 91 4.02 -15.94 -9.43
CA SER A 91 5.05 -16.96 -9.70
C SER A 91 4.84 -18.20 -8.84
N ALA A 92 4.57 -18.02 -7.54
CA ALA A 92 4.32 -19.11 -6.60
C ALA A 92 3.00 -19.84 -6.91
N ALA A 93 1.95 -19.13 -7.32
CA ALA A 93 0.68 -19.70 -7.75
C ALA A 93 0.86 -20.60 -8.98
N LYS A 94 1.58 -20.13 -10.01
CA LYS A 94 1.91 -20.93 -11.21
C LYS A 94 2.70 -22.19 -10.86
N ALA A 95 3.63 -22.09 -9.90
CA ALA A 95 4.43 -23.20 -9.41
C ALA A 95 3.68 -24.10 -8.41
N LYS A 96 2.45 -23.76 -8.01
CA LYS A 96 1.68 -24.40 -6.92
C LYS A 96 2.51 -24.54 -5.63
N ASN A 97 3.33 -23.53 -5.35
CA ASN A 97 4.23 -23.50 -4.21
C ASN A 97 3.53 -22.82 -3.03
N ASP A 98 2.91 -23.61 -2.16
CA ASP A 98 2.17 -23.12 -0.99
C ASP A 98 3.04 -22.29 -0.03
N GLU A 99 4.31 -22.67 0.18
CA GLU A 99 5.25 -21.92 1.01
C GLU A 99 5.60 -20.55 0.38
N GLY A 100 5.82 -20.55 -0.93
CA GLY A 100 6.06 -19.33 -1.71
C GLY A 100 4.86 -18.39 -1.67
N ILE A 101 3.65 -18.93 -1.79
CA ILE A 101 2.40 -18.16 -1.66
C ILE A 101 2.29 -17.54 -0.27
N ALA A 102 2.55 -18.30 0.78
CA ALA A 102 2.49 -17.81 2.15
C ALA A 102 3.50 -16.68 2.41
N ALA A 103 4.75 -16.86 1.94
CA ALA A 103 5.80 -15.85 2.06
C ALA A 103 5.47 -14.56 1.29
N ALA A 104 5.02 -14.69 0.04
CA ALA A 104 4.67 -13.56 -0.82
C ALA A 104 3.41 -12.82 -0.35
N SER A 105 2.40 -13.56 0.15
CA SER A 105 1.21 -13.00 0.78
C SER A 105 1.57 -12.17 2.02
N LYS A 106 2.48 -12.68 2.86
CA LYS A 106 2.99 -11.94 4.02
C LYS A 106 3.71 -10.66 3.62
N ALA A 107 4.63 -10.74 2.64
CA ALA A 107 5.36 -9.57 2.15
C ALA A 107 4.42 -8.49 1.61
N THR A 108 3.42 -8.89 0.81
CA THR A 108 2.39 -8.00 0.28
C THR A 108 1.58 -7.32 1.39
N THR A 109 1.16 -8.09 2.39
CA THR A 109 0.38 -7.58 3.54
C THR A 109 1.21 -6.61 4.39
N SER A 110 2.49 -6.89 4.60
CA SER A 110 3.41 -6.00 5.30
C SER A 110 3.60 -4.66 4.58
N ALA A 111 3.65 -4.64 3.25
CA ALA A 111 3.72 -3.39 2.48
C ALA A 111 2.46 -2.54 2.67
N CYS A 112 1.27 -3.15 2.65
CA CYS A 112 0.01 -2.46 2.95
C CYS A 112 0.03 -1.85 4.36
N GLY A 113 0.42 -2.62 5.37
CA GLY A 113 0.47 -2.18 6.76
C GLY A 113 1.48 -1.04 6.98
N GLY A 114 2.68 -1.16 6.41
CA GLY A 114 3.74 -0.15 6.51
C GLY A 114 3.32 1.18 5.90
N CYS A 115 2.80 1.17 4.66
CA CYS A 115 2.34 2.37 3.99
C CYS A 115 1.17 3.04 4.74
N HIS A 116 0.20 2.26 5.22
CA HIS A 116 -0.91 2.82 5.99
C HIS A 116 -0.44 3.42 7.32
N MET A 117 0.48 2.77 8.02
CA MET A 117 1.04 3.30 9.26
C MET A 117 1.81 4.61 9.03
N ALA A 118 2.51 4.72 7.91
CA ALA A 118 3.34 5.87 7.57
C ALA A 118 2.56 7.04 6.94
N HIS A 119 1.45 6.78 6.23
CA HIS A 119 0.81 7.80 5.39
C HIS A 119 -0.72 7.87 5.50
N ARG A 120 -1.34 7.12 6.43
CA ARG A 120 -2.79 7.17 6.64
C ARG A 120 -3.13 7.60 8.06
N GLU A 121 -4.02 8.58 8.17
CA GLU A 121 -4.65 8.99 9.42
C GLU A 121 -6.13 8.60 9.39
N GLN A 122 -6.66 8.08 10.50
CA GLN A 122 -8.11 7.87 10.65
C GLN A 122 -8.71 9.04 11.42
N LEU A 123 -9.68 9.71 10.81
CA LEU A 123 -10.39 10.81 11.45
C LEU A 123 -11.45 10.29 12.46
N PRO A 124 -11.94 11.15 13.38
CA PRO A 124 -12.98 10.77 14.35
C PRO A 124 -14.26 10.24 13.71
N ASP A 125 -14.60 10.69 12.51
CA ASP A 125 -15.75 10.25 11.71
C ASP A 125 -15.51 8.93 10.96
N LYS A 126 -14.38 8.27 11.20
CA LYS A 126 -13.93 7.01 10.58
C LYS A 126 -13.54 7.11 9.11
N THR A 127 -13.49 8.32 8.54
CA THR A 127 -12.86 8.54 7.24
C THR A 127 -11.33 8.55 7.36
N TYR A 128 -10.64 8.53 6.22
CA TYR A 128 -9.19 8.49 6.18
C TYR A 128 -8.62 9.63 5.35
N GLU A 129 -7.52 10.19 5.82
CA GLU A 129 -6.73 11.18 5.10
C GLU A 129 -5.29 10.71 4.93
N ILE A 130 -4.61 11.31 3.96
CA ILE A 130 -3.16 11.18 3.78
C ILE A 130 -2.48 12.13 4.75
N LYS A 131 -1.46 11.67 5.46
CA LYS A 131 -0.60 12.49 6.32
C LYS A 131 0.76 12.75 5.71
#